data_AF-A0A3A5WG74-F1
#
_entry.id   AF-A0A3A5WG74-F1
#
_cell.length_a   1.000
_cell.length_b   1.000
_cell.length_c   1.000
_cell.angle_alpha   90.00
_cell.angle_beta   90.00
_cell.angle_gamma   90.00
#
_symmetry.space_group_name_H-M   'P 1'
#
loop_
_entity.id
_entity.type
_entity.pdbx_description
1 polymer ?
#
loop_
_entity_poly.entity_id
_entity_poly.type
_entity_poly.pdbx_seq_one_letter_code
_entity_poly.pdbx_strand_id
1 'polypeptide(L)'
;MDISDEGTKIATFLKLTFLKGKRRKSFFQANPPIKIHVFSFRAVVAKSGDFTSIQTNGNAIAYVWFVWEKGYKGQTVVDWLN
;
A
#
# COMPACT_ATOMS: atom_id res chain seq x y z
N MET A 1 0.23 -1.23 -15.20
CA MET A 1 -1.02 -0.52 -14.77
C MET A 1 -1.89 -0.37 -16.00
N ASP A 2 -2.07 -1.45 -16.74
CA ASP A 2 -2.30 -1.32 -18.20
C ASP A 2 -3.77 -1.56 -18.56
N ILE A 3 -4.57 -1.84 -17.53
CA ILE A 3 -6.03 -1.92 -17.57
C ILE A 3 -6.70 -0.57 -17.22
N SER A 4 -5.92 0.48 -16.99
CA SER A 4 -6.41 1.78 -16.54
C SER A 4 -5.95 2.89 -17.47
N ASP A 5 -6.83 3.84 -17.72
CA ASP A 5 -6.55 5.02 -18.54
C ASP A 5 -5.59 5.99 -17.82
N GLU A 6 -4.92 6.84 -18.60
CA GLU A 6 -4.01 7.86 -18.09
C GLU A 6 -4.70 8.79 -17.06
N GLY A 7 -4.01 9.13 -15.98
CA GLY A 7 -4.58 9.92 -14.88
C GLY A 7 -5.49 9.15 -13.92
N THR A 8 -5.78 7.87 -14.18
CA THR A 8 -6.57 7.04 -13.25
C THR A 8 -5.84 6.89 -11.92
N LYS A 9 -6.52 7.24 -10.82
CA LYS A 9 -6.02 7.04 -9.45
C LYS A 9 -6.40 5.66 -8.93
N ILE A 10 -5.43 4.97 -8.35
CA ILE A 10 -5.59 3.63 -7.82
C ILE A 10 -5.12 3.66 -6.37
N ALA A 11 -6.01 3.29 -5.44
CA ALA A 11 -5.66 3.09 -4.04
C ALA A 11 -5.58 1.59 -3.75
N THR A 12 -4.47 1.11 -3.19
CA THR A 12 -4.38 -0.28 -2.72
C THR A 12 -3.88 -0.35 -1.29
N PHE A 13 -4.43 -1.30 -0.55
CA PHE A 13 -4.10 -1.55 0.83
C PHE A 13 -3.18 -2.77 0.92
N LEU A 14 -1.90 -2.54 1.18
CA LEU A 14 -0.86 -3.57 1.12
C LEU A 14 0.04 -3.52 2.36
N LYS A 15 0.80 -4.60 2.58
CA LYS A 15 1.82 -4.63 3.62
C LYS A 15 2.94 -3.63 3.29
N LEU A 16 3.49 -2.95 4.28
CA LEU A 16 4.64 -2.03 4.10
C LEU A 16 5.85 -2.75 3.47
N THR A 17 6.03 -4.04 3.77
CA THR A 17 7.09 -4.87 3.19
C THR A 17 6.96 -5.07 1.67
N PHE A 18 5.84 -4.68 1.07
CA PHE A 18 5.65 -4.64 -0.37
C PHE A 18 6.72 -3.79 -1.07
N LEU A 19 7.21 -2.72 -0.42
CA LEU A 19 8.32 -1.88 -0.91
C LEU A 19 9.65 -2.64 -1.08
N LYS A 20 9.90 -3.70 -0.29
CA LYS A 20 11.21 -4.35 -0.18
C LYS A 20 11.48 -5.44 -1.23
N GLY A 21 10.58 -5.64 -2.19
CA GLY A 21 10.72 -6.75 -3.15
C GLY A 21 11.72 -6.45 -4.27
N LYS A 22 12.83 -7.22 -4.36
CA LYS A 22 13.85 -7.06 -5.41
C LYS A 22 13.26 -7.02 -6.82
N ARG A 23 12.30 -7.91 -7.12
CA ARG A 23 11.60 -7.96 -8.42
C ARG A 23 10.69 -6.75 -8.70
N ARG A 24 10.22 -6.05 -7.66
CA ARG A 24 9.30 -4.91 -7.78
C ARG A 24 10.02 -3.57 -7.90
N LYS A 25 11.36 -3.53 -7.77
CA LYS A 25 12.13 -2.29 -7.93
C LYS A 25 11.84 -1.61 -9.26
N SER A 26 11.87 -2.37 -10.36
CA SER A 26 11.55 -1.85 -11.69
C SER A 26 10.10 -1.34 -11.79
N PHE A 27 9.16 -2.04 -11.16
CA PHE A 27 7.76 -1.59 -11.09
C PHE A 27 7.62 -0.24 -10.40
N PHE A 28 8.26 -0.04 -9.24
CA PHE A 28 8.20 1.24 -8.52
C PHE A 28 8.97 2.36 -9.21
N GLN A 29 10.05 2.05 -9.93
CA GLN A 29 10.76 3.03 -10.76
C GLN A 29 9.91 3.46 -11.96
N ALA A 30 9.22 2.51 -12.59
CA ALA A 30 8.35 2.80 -13.72
C ALA A 30 7.01 3.43 -13.30
N ASN A 31 6.49 3.09 -12.13
CA ASN A 31 5.19 3.54 -11.64
C ASN A 31 5.28 3.86 -10.14
N PRO A 32 5.97 4.95 -9.76
CA PRO A 32 6.02 5.36 -8.37
C PRO A 32 4.60 5.67 -7.87
N PRO A 33 4.23 5.26 -6.65
CA PRO A 33 3.02 5.80 -6.02
C PRO A 33 3.22 7.30 -5.81
N ILE A 34 2.15 8.08 -5.97
CA ILE A 34 2.14 9.49 -5.56
C ILE A 34 2.32 9.57 -4.06
N LYS A 35 1.61 8.70 -3.33
CA LYS A 35 1.54 8.78 -1.88
C LYS A 35 1.50 7.41 -1.21
N ILE A 36 2.15 7.32 -0.04
CA ILE A 36 2.05 6.19 0.87
C ILE A 36 1.59 6.72 2.22
N HIS A 37 0.37 6.38 2.58
CA HIS A 37 -0.26 6.73 3.84
C HIS A 37 0.00 5.63 4.87
N VAL A 38 0.69 5.99 5.95
CA VAL A 38 1.06 5.09 7.04
C VAL A 38 0.13 5.32 8.23
N PHE A 39 -0.45 4.25 8.77
CA PHE A 39 -1.21 4.34 10.01
C PHE A 39 -0.28 4.59 11.20
N SER A 40 -0.69 5.44 12.13
CA SER A 40 -0.02 5.61 13.43
C SER A 40 -0.12 4.37 14.33
N PHE A 41 -1.01 3.42 13.98
CA PHE A 41 -1.24 2.15 14.68
C PHE A 41 -1.18 0.95 13.74
N ARG A 42 -1.16 -0.27 14.29
CA ARG A 42 -1.23 -1.50 13.50
C ARG A 42 -2.68 -1.81 13.16
N ALA A 43 -3.06 -1.55 11.91
CA ALA A 43 -4.38 -1.91 11.40
C ALA A 43 -4.64 -3.41 11.58
N VAL A 44 -5.78 -3.70 12.19
CA VAL A 44 -6.29 -5.06 12.37
C VAL A 44 -6.99 -5.49 11.09
N VAL A 45 -6.48 -6.54 10.44
CA VAL A 45 -7.02 -7.03 9.17
C VAL A 45 -7.49 -8.46 9.36
N ALA A 46 -8.79 -8.68 9.19
CA ALA A 46 -9.39 -10.01 9.15
C ALA A 46 -8.95 -10.74 7.89
N LYS A 47 -8.21 -11.83 8.05
CA LYS A 47 -7.94 -12.72 6.93
C LYS A 47 -9.25 -13.42 6.56
N SER A 48 -9.62 -13.33 5.29
CA SER A 48 -10.85 -13.95 4.77
C SER A 48 -12.14 -13.51 5.48
N GLY A 49 -12.15 -12.33 6.11
CA GLY A 49 -13.31 -11.83 6.84
C GLY A 49 -13.56 -12.48 8.20
N ASP A 50 -12.66 -13.33 8.69
CA ASP A 50 -12.74 -13.87 10.05
C ASP A 50 -12.12 -12.89 11.06
N PHE A 51 -12.99 -12.26 11.86
CA PHE A 51 -12.60 -11.33 12.92
C PHE A 51 -12.38 -12.00 14.27
N THR A 52 -12.73 -13.29 14.41
CA THR A 52 -12.64 -14.01 15.69
C THR A 52 -11.21 -14.46 15.99
N SER A 53 -10.45 -14.85 14.96
CA SER A 53 -9.04 -15.26 15.07
C SER A 53 -8.04 -14.12 15.32
N ILE A 54 -8.52 -12.88 15.38
CA ILE A 54 -7.68 -11.67 15.48
C ILE A 54 -7.26 -11.38 16.91
N GLN A 55 -8.10 -11.70 17.90
CA GLN A 55 -7.92 -11.24 19.29
C GLN A 55 -6.72 -11.89 19.99
N THR A 56 -6.26 -13.05 19.51
CA THR A 56 -5.19 -13.83 20.14
C THR A 56 -3.78 -13.49 19.66
N ASN A 57 -3.62 -12.78 18.55
CA ASN A 57 -2.31 -12.44 17.98
C ASN A 57 -2.31 -11.01 17.47
N GLY A 58 -1.80 -10.08 18.29
CA GLY A 58 -1.59 -8.70 17.87
C GLY A 58 -0.92 -8.66 16.49
N ASN A 59 -1.62 -8.10 15.50
CA ASN A 59 -1.21 -8.15 14.10
C ASN A 59 0.14 -7.41 13.94
N ALA A 60 1.25 -8.15 13.97
CA ALA A 60 2.60 -7.60 13.82
C ALA A 60 2.88 -7.03 12.41
N ILE A 61 1.91 -7.13 11.50
CA ILE A 61 2.03 -6.72 10.11
C ILE A 61 1.65 -5.24 9.99
N ALA A 62 2.55 -4.42 9.43
CA ALA A 62 2.24 -3.04 9.06
C ALA A 62 1.56 -3.06 7.70
N TYR A 63 0.32 -2.59 7.65
CA TYR A 63 -0.39 -2.28 6.41
C TYR A 63 -0.37 -0.77 6.19
N VAL A 64 -0.40 -0.37 4.93
CA VAL A 64 -0.39 1.04 4.48
C VAL A 64 -1.27 1.18 3.24
N TRP A 65 -1.77 2.38 3.02
CA TRP A 65 -2.44 2.73 1.77
C TRP A 65 -1.41 3.29 0.80
N PHE A 66 -1.32 2.68 -0.38
CA PHE A 66 -0.57 3.21 -1.50
C PHE A 66 -1.54 3.86 -2.48
N VAL A 67 -1.22 5.06 -2.92
CA VAL A 67 -1.98 5.79 -3.93
C VAL A 67 -1.09 5.96 -5.15
N TRP A 68 -1.53 5.42 -6.28
CA TRP A 68 -0.91 5.60 -7.58
C TRP A 68 -1.79 6.42 -8.49
N GLU A 69 -1.17 6.95 -9.53
CA GLU A 69 -1.85 7.52 -10.67
C GLU A 69 -1.15 7.00 -11.93
N LYS A 70 -1.94 6.53 -12.90
CA LYS A 70 -1.40 6.08 -14.18
C LYS A 70 -0.73 7.27 -14.87
N GLY A 71 0.54 7.12 -15.21
CA GLY A 71 1.33 8.19 -15.82
C GLY A 71 2.29 8.90 -14.90
N TYR A 72 2.09 8.81 -13.58
CA TYR A 72 2.88 9.55 -12.61
C TYR A 72 4.36 9.11 -12.60
N LYS A 73 5.27 10.09 -12.63
CA LYS A 73 6.74 9.90 -12.60
C LYS A 73 7.44 10.74 -11.52
N GLY A 74 6.67 11.36 -10.63
CA GLY A 74 7.22 12.21 -9.58
C GLY A 74 7.76 11.44 -8.38
N GLN A 75 8.09 12.17 -7.32
CA GLN A 75 8.57 11.60 -6.07
C GLN A 75 7.41 11.11 -5.20
N THR A 76 7.53 9.90 -4.68
CA THR A 76 6.60 9.37 -3.69
C THR A 76 6.69 10.15 -2.37
N VAL A 77 5.56 10.66 -1.90
CA VAL A 77 5.44 11.28 -0.57
C VAL A 77 4.95 10.25 0.44
N VAL A 78 5.56 10.23 1.62
CA VAL A 78 5.10 9.42 2.76
C VAL A 78 4.47 10.36 3.78
N ASP A 79 3.26 10.06 4.21
CA ASP A 79 2.56 10.79 5.27
C ASP A 79 1.78 9.84 6.20
N TRP A 80 1.24 10.39 7.28
CA TRP A 80 0.54 9.63 8.31
C TRP A 80 -0.97 9.83 8.20
N LEU A 81 -1.73 8.74 8.35
CA LEU A 81 -3.17 8.77 8.60
C LEU A 81 -3.39 8.78 10.12
N ASN A 82 -4.13 9.79 10.59
CA ASN A 82 -4.59 9.95 11.96
C ASN A 82 -6.05 9.53 12.10
#